data_AF-A0A1D3KZF3-F1
#
_entry.id   AF-A0A1D3KZF3-F1
#
_cell.length_a   1.000
_cell.length_b   1.000
_cell.length_c   1.000
_cell.angle_alpha   90.00
_cell.angle_beta   90.00
_cell.angle_gamma   90.00
#
_symmetry.space_group_name_H-M   'P 1'
#
loop_
_entity.id
_entity.type
_entity.pdbx_description
1 polymer ?
#
loop_
_entity_poly.entity_id
_entity_poly.type
_entity_poly.pdbx_seq_one_letter_code
_entity_poly.pdbx_strand_id
1 'polypeptide(L)'
;MGIFDPLRSIDSLKKSLVDEFGYVDGLEGVLDDILELTGSDVYWEYFKAFKMEDGVSGEDFEYSDAEKGNIRVVNLARENLSSPVLYFPPITDLVEFLTFYVMYRVFEDIYYVYKGSSLVHEDFIRLLYGGLDERVMRGLDQFDTLTNPQEVTAEYFLKLKKMNWKDKKVKKLHGKLHELNCDKFIEEHKTVDTKFTATEGAFILFLAACCAVNDDRLEIVEFDLLMAYKTYFKLLNTDITRLM
;
A
#
# COMPACT_ATOMS: atom_id res chain seq x y z
N MET A 1 15.52 2.30 -9.91
CA MET A 1 15.79 0.86 -10.02
C MET A 1 17.16 0.62 -9.40
N GLY A 2 17.20 0.09 -8.18
CA GLY A 2 18.43 -0.43 -7.58
C GLY A 2 18.80 -1.72 -8.29
N ILE A 3 20.09 -1.87 -8.60
CA ILE A 3 20.66 -3.11 -9.12
C ILE A 3 20.70 -4.07 -7.93
N PHE A 4 20.07 -5.24 -8.06
CA PHE A 4 20.22 -6.34 -7.11
C PHE A 4 21.71 -6.64 -6.95
N ASP A 5 22.25 -6.45 -5.75
CA ASP A 5 23.61 -6.84 -5.38
C ASP A 5 23.53 -8.18 -4.64
N PRO A 6 23.80 -9.31 -5.31
CA PRO A 6 23.71 -10.64 -4.70
C PRO A 6 24.69 -10.86 -3.53
N LEU A 7 25.57 -9.90 -3.23
CA LEU A 7 26.52 -9.95 -2.13
C LEU A 7 26.06 -9.20 -0.87
N ARG A 8 24.95 -8.44 -0.92
CA ARG A 8 24.47 -7.67 0.22
C ARG A 8 23.51 -8.50 1.06
N SER A 9 23.93 -8.90 2.26
CA SER A 9 23.06 -9.65 3.18
C SER A 9 21.95 -8.77 3.75
N ILE A 10 20.79 -9.37 4.05
CA ILE A 10 19.67 -8.72 4.74
C ILE A 10 20.10 -8.12 6.08
N ASP A 11 20.96 -8.80 6.83
CA ASP A 11 21.55 -8.29 8.06
C ASP A 11 22.33 -6.98 7.85
N SER A 12 23.06 -6.87 6.73
CA SER A 12 23.80 -5.67 6.36
C SER A 12 22.87 -4.50 6.01
N LEU A 13 21.75 -4.78 5.32
CA LEU A 13 20.71 -3.80 5.02
C LEU A 13 20.02 -3.29 6.29
N LYS A 14 19.57 -4.20 7.15
CA LYS A 14 18.96 -3.89 8.44
C LYS A 14 19.92 -3.06 9.31
N LYS A 15 21.18 -3.50 9.44
CA LYS A 15 22.20 -2.75 10.18
C LYS A 15 22.40 -1.34 9.60
N SER A 16 22.48 -1.20 8.28
CA SER A 16 22.62 0.11 7.64
C SER A 16 21.41 1.03 7.85
N LEU A 17 20.21 0.47 7.99
CA LEU A 17 19.00 1.21 8.35
C LEU A 17 19.07 1.70 9.80
N VAL A 18 19.45 0.83 10.75
CA VAL A 18 19.62 1.20 12.16
C VAL A 18 20.72 2.22 12.36
N ASP A 19 21.89 2.03 11.73
CA ASP A 19 23.03 2.95 11.86
C ASP A 19 22.68 4.37 11.35
N GLU A 20 21.86 4.48 10.29
CA GLU A 20 21.52 5.77 9.68
C GLU A 20 20.25 6.40 10.26
N PHE A 21 19.27 5.60 10.67
CA PHE A 21 17.93 6.03 11.05
C PHE A 21 17.48 5.54 12.43
N GLY A 22 18.36 4.97 13.25
CA GLY A 22 18.02 4.45 14.59
C GLY A 22 17.51 5.49 15.59
N TYR A 23 17.51 6.78 15.24
CA TYR A 23 16.84 7.84 15.99
C TYR A 23 15.32 7.91 15.74
N VAL A 24 14.81 7.22 14.72
CA VAL A 24 13.38 7.19 14.39
C VAL A 24 12.70 6.17 15.30
N ASP A 25 11.88 6.66 16.21
CA ASP A 25 11.15 5.82 17.16
C ASP A 25 10.25 4.80 16.46
N GLY A 26 10.30 3.54 16.90
CA GLY A 26 9.56 2.43 16.31
C GLY A 26 10.15 1.84 15.02
N LEU A 27 11.29 2.34 14.51
CA LEU A 27 11.91 1.80 13.30
C LEU A 27 12.28 0.33 13.45
N GLU A 28 12.95 -0.06 14.54
CA GLU A 28 13.39 -1.45 14.74
C GLU A 28 12.23 -2.44 14.69
N GLY A 29 11.10 -2.12 15.31
CA GLY A 29 9.89 -2.95 15.25
C GLY A 29 9.38 -3.12 13.82
N VAL A 30 9.36 -2.05 13.01
CA VAL A 30 8.99 -2.15 11.59
C VAL A 30 9.99 -2.99 10.79
N LEU A 31 11.28 -2.92 11.11
CA LEU A 31 12.29 -3.76 10.47
C LEU A 31 12.07 -5.23 10.82
N ASP A 32 11.73 -5.55 12.06
CA ASP A 32 11.39 -6.91 12.49
C ASP A 32 10.12 -7.39 11.79
N ASP A 33 9.07 -6.57 11.74
CA ASP A 33 7.82 -6.91 11.06
C ASP A 33 8.03 -7.17 9.55
N ILE A 34 8.88 -6.38 8.87
CA ILE A 34 9.26 -6.63 7.46
C ILE A 34 9.86 -8.04 7.32
N LEU A 35 10.81 -8.40 8.20
CA LEU A 35 11.51 -9.68 8.13
C LEU A 35 10.61 -10.87 8.42
N GLU A 36 9.70 -10.73 9.39
CA GLU A 36 8.77 -11.79 9.78
C GLU A 36 7.68 -11.98 8.72
N LEU A 37 7.04 -10.91 8.27
CA LEU A 37 5.92 -11.00 7.34
C LEU A 37 6.35 -11.54 5.98
N THR A 38 7.47 -11.06 5.42
CA THR A 38 7.96 -11.55 4.12
C THR A 38 8.28 -13.04 4.13
N GLY A 39 8.58 -13.61 5.31
CA GLY A 39 8.74 -15.04 5.56
C GLY A 39 7.45 -15.82 5.81
N SER A 40 6.30 -15.16 5.87
CA SER A 40 5.04 -15.77 6.26
C SER A 40 4.27 -16.39 5.09
N ASP A 41 3.47 -17.42 5.40
CA ASP A 41 2.57 -18.05 4.42
C ASP A 41 1.55 -17.05 3.86
N VAL A 42 1.00 -16.16 4.71
CA VAL A 42 -0.01 -15.18 4.27
C VAL A 42 0.55 -14.21 3.22
N TYR A 43 1.81 -13.78 3.36
CA TYR A 43 2.46 -12.93 2.38
C TYR A 43 2.70 -13.67 1.05
N TRP A 44 3.04 -14.96 1.12
CA TRP A 44 3.18 -15.80 -0.07
C TRP A 44 1.85 -16.05 -0.78
N GLU A 45 0.77 -16.32 -0.04
CA GLU A 45 -0.58 -16.44 -0.62
C GLU A 45 -1.02 -15.14 -1.28
N TYR A 46 -0.74 -13.99 -0.64
CA TYR A 46 -0.99 -12.67 -1.21
C TYR A 46 -0.22 -12.46 -2.53
N PHE A 47 1.07 -12.80 -2.57
CA PHE A 47 1.84 -12.73 -3.82
C PHE A 47 1.25 -13.64 -4.92
N LYS A 48 0.85 -14.87 -4.58
CA LYS A 48 0.23 -15.78 -5.55
C LYS A 48 -1.09 -15.24 -6.10
N ALA A 49 -1.92 -14.64 -5.23
CA ALA A 49 -3.15 -13.97 -5.64
C ALA A 49 -2.86 -12.82 -6.63
N PHE A 50 -1.86 -11.99 -6.32
CA PHE A 50 -1.43 -10.92 -7.21
C PHE A 50 -1.01 -11.43 -8.60
N LYS A 51 -0.39 -12.61 -8.68
CA LYS A 51 0.14 -13.22 -9.91
C LYS A 51 -0.90 -13.87 -10.82
N MET A 52 -2.15 -14.04 -10.39
CA MET A 52 -3.19 -14.67 -11.21
C MET A 52 -3.47 -13.84 -12.46
N GLU A 53 -3.35 -14.45 -13.65
CA GLU A 53 -3.41 -13.74 -14.95
C GLU A 53 -4.77 -13.06 -15.19
N ASP A 54 -5.86 -13.72 -14.80
CA ASP A 54 -7.24 -13.19 -14.89
C ASP A 54 -7.67 -12.43 -13.63
N GLY A 55 -6.70 -12.11 -12.76
CA GLY A 55 -6.96 -11.60 -11.42
C GLY A 55 -7.55 -12.67 -10.50
N VAL A 56 -8.15 -12.21 -9.40
CA VAL A 56 -8.78 -13.08 -8.39
C VAL A 56 -10.27 -13.36 -8.69
N SER A 57 -10.80 -12.78 -9.76
CA SER A 57 -12.15 -13.02 -10.28
C SER A 57 -12.30 -14.43 -10.86
N GLY A 58 -13.52 -14.98 -10.79
CA GLY A 58 -13.87 -16.16 -11.59
C GLY A 58 -13.97 -15.85 -13.09
N GLU A 59 -13.83 -16.88 -13.93
CA GLU A 59 -13.78 -16.80 -15.42
C GLU A 59 -14.97 -16.08 -16.07
N ASP A 60 -16.10 -15.92 -15.36
CA ASP A 60 -17.36 -15.39 -15.91
C ASP A 60 -17.65 -13.93 -15.50
N PHE A 61 -16.69 -13.21 -14.89
CA PHE A 61 -16.97 -11.90 -14.32
C PHE A 61 -15.94 -10.82 -14.67
N GLU A 62 -16.34 -9.88 -15.52
CA GLU A 62 -15.64 -8.60 -15.73
C GLU A 62 -16.42 -7.46 -15.08
N TYR A 63 -15.77 -6.73 -14.17
CA TYR A 63 -16.36 -5.56 -13.52
C TYR A 63 -16.42 -4.39 -14.50
N SER A 64 -17.60 -3.81 -14.73
CA SER A 64 -17.74 -2.75 -15.73
C SER A 64 -17.12 -1.43 -15.26
N ASP A 65 -16.56 -0.66 -16.20
CA ASP A 65 -16.08 0.70 -15.91
C ASP A 65 -17.20 1.62 -15.39
N ALA A 66 -18.45 1.34 -15.76
CA ALA A 66 -19.63 2.06 -15.27
C ALA A 66 -19.83 1.86 -13.76
N GLU A 67 -19.62 0.66 -13.24
CA GLU A 67 -19.75 0.37 -11.82
C GLU A 67 -18.59 0.97 -11.02
N LYS A 68 -17.37 0.99 -11.56
CA LYS A 68 -16.22 1.71 -10.97
C LYS A 68 -16.45 3.23 -10.95
N GLY A 69 -17.16 3.74 -11.96
CA GLY A 69 -17.56 5.14 -12.07
C GLY A 69 -18.64 5.57 -11.09
N ASN A 70 -19.22 4.67 -10.30
CA ASN A 70 -20.24 5.02 -9.29
C ASN A 70 -19.68 5.13 -7.86
N ILE A 71 -18.41 4.78 -7.64
CA ILE A 71 -17.79 4.82 -6.32
C ILE A 71 -17.37 6.26 -6.01
N ARG A 72 -18.00 6.85 -4.98
CA ARG A 72 -17.77 8.25 -4.57
C ARG A 72 -16.29 8.56 -4.37
N VAL A 73 -15.58 7.70 -3.63
CA VAL A 73 -14.16 7.86 -3.30
C VAL A 73 -13.28 7.84 -4.56
N VAL A 74 -13.53 6.91 -5.48
CA VAL A 74 -12.83 6.81 -6.77
C VAL A 74 -13.09 8.04 -7.64
N ASN A 75 -14.32 8.52 -7.70
CA ASN A 75 -14.66 9.72 -8.48
C ASN A 75 -13.97 10.96 -7.93
N LEU A 76 -14.00 11.16 -6.60
CA LEU A 76 -13.28 12.25 -5.96
C LEU A 76 -11.78 12.18 -6.26
N ALA A 77 -11.18 10.99 -6.19
CA ALA A 77 -9.77 10.80 -6.55
C ALA A 77 -9.49 11.16 -8.01
N ARG A 78 -10.32 10.67 -8.95
CA ARG A 78 -10.18 10.90 -10.39
C ARG A 78 -10.28 12.38 -10.77
N GLU A 79 -11.16 13.12 -10.09
CA GLU A 79 -11.37 14.54 -10.34
C GLU A 79 -10.28 15.43 -9.74
N ASN A 80 -9.60 14.98 -8.67
CA ASN A 80 -8.74 15.84 -7.86
C ASN A 80 -7.25 15.46 -7.87
N LEU A 81 -6.90 14.20 -8.15
CA LEU A 81 -5.51 13.74 -8.34
C LEU A 81 -5.06 13.93 -9.79
N SER A 82 -3.74 13.96 -10.01
CA SER A 82 -3.20 13.89 -11.37
C SER A 82 -3.27 12.46 -11.91
N SER A 83 -3.39 12.32 -13.23
CA SER A 83 -3.31 11.04 -13.94
C SER A 83 -2.44 11.22 -15.18
N PRO A 84 -1.12 11.44 -15.00
CA PRO A 84 -0.23 11.72 -16.12
C PRO A 84 -0.14 10.51 -17.05
N VAL A 85 -0.03 10.78 -18.36
CA VAL A 85 0.13 9.72 -19.38
C VAL A 85 1.49 9.02 -19.25
N LEU A 86 2.50 9.72 -18.71
CA LEU A 86 3.85 9.23 -18.47
C LEU A 86 4.33 9.70 -17.11
N TYR A 87 4.79 8.77 -16.27
CA TYR A 87 5.37 9.11 -14.97
C TYR A 87 6.77 9.73 -15.14
N PHE A 88 6.96 10.95 -14.65
CA PHE A 88 8.23 11.66 -14.68
C PHE A 88 8.43 12.43 -13.35
N PRO A 89 9.17 11.86 -12.38
CA PRO A 89 9.24 12.35 -11.00
C PRO A 89 9.54 13.84 -10.78
N PRO A 90 10.26 14.55 -11.66
CA PRO A 90 10.43 16.00 -11.53
C PRO A 90 9.18 16.84 -11.80
N ILE A 91 8.16 16.27 -12.43
CA ILE A 91 6.96 16.98 -12.93
C ILE A 91 5.66 16.32 -12.43
N THR A 92 5.67 15.03 -12.13
CA THR A 92 4.50 14.31 -11.61
C THR A 92 4.37 14.46 -10.11
N ASP A 93 3.12 14.58 -9.65
CA ASP A 93 2.82 14.64 -8.22
C ASP A 93 3.29 13.37 -7.51
N LEU A 94 3.64 13.47 -6.23
CA LEU A 94 4.10 12.31 -5.45
C LEU A 94 2.99 11.27 -5.28
N VAL A 95 1.75 11.73 -5.16
CA VAL A 95 0.55 10.90 -5.09
C VAL A 95 -0.33 11.25 -6.29
N GLU A 96 -0.37 10.33 -7.24
CA GLU A 96 -1.23 10.40 -8.42
C GLU A 96 -2.40 9.42 -8.30
N PHE A 97 -3.33 9.48 -9.23
CA PHE A 97 -4.52 8.63 -9.24
C PHE A 97 -4.16 7.14 -9.16
N LEU A 98 -3.12 6.70 -9.88
CA LEU A 98 -2.68 5.30 -9.83
C LEU A 98 -2.09 4.93 -8.46
N THR A 99 -1.41 5.84 -7.77
CA THR A 99 -0.91 5.61 -6.40
C THR A 99 -2.05 5.36 -5.41
N PHE A 100 -3.18 6.04 -5.59
CA PHE A 100 -4.40 5.76 -4.83
C PHE A 100 -5.06 4.45 -5.29
N TYR A 101 -5.21 4.26 -6.60
CA TYR A 101 -6.06 3.22 -7.17
C TYR A 101 -5.51 1.80 -6.94
N VAL A 102 -4.19 1.64 -6.76
CA VAL A 102 -3.58 0.34 -6.39
C VAL A 102 -4.16 -0.25 -5.10
N MET A 103 -4.70 0.57 -4.20
CA MET A 103 -5.35 0.11 -2.98
C MET A 103 -6.45 -0.93 -3.25
N TYR A 104 -7.27 -0.73 -4.28
CA TYR A 104 -8.35 -1.67 -4.60
C TYR A 104 -7.81 -3.03 -5.05
N ARG A 105 -6.72 -3.04 -5.83
CA ARG A 105 -6.04 -4.30 -6.17
C ARG A 105 -5.51 -5.01 -4.93
N VAL A 106 -4.88 -4.28 -4.01
CA VAL A 106 -4.40 -4.85 -2.75
C VAL A 106 -5.55 -5.45 -1.93
N PHE A 107 -6.69 -4.76 -1.84
CA PHE A 107 -7.86 -5.28 -1.12
C PHE A 107 -8.46 -6.52 -1.77
N GLU A 108 -8.57 -6.56 -3.10
CA GLU A 108 -9.04 -7.73 -3.84
C GLU A 108 -8.17 -8.96 -3.54
N ASP A 109 -6.84 -8.79 -3.65
CA ASP A 109 -5.88 -9.87 -3.43
C ASP A 109 -5.93 -10.37 -1.97
N ILE A 110 -6.00 -9.48 -0.98
CA ILE A 110 -6.15 -9.85 0.44
C ILE A 110 -7.48 -10.57 0.70
N TYR A 111 -8.58 -10.02 0.17
CA TYR A 111 -9.91 -10.59 0.36
C TYR A 111 -9.97 -12.01 -0.22
N TYR A 112 -9.37 -12.22 -1.39
CA TYR A 112 -9.25 -13.55 -2.00
C TYR A 112 -8.51 -14.54 -1.11
N VAL A 113 -7.37 -14.14 -0.53
CA VAL A 113 -6.58 -15.01 0.37
C VAL A 113 -7.43 -15.49 1.55
N TYR A 114 -8.19 -14.59 2.18
CA TYR A 114 -9.03 -14.94 3.32
C TYR A 114 -10.31 -15.68 2.95
N LYS A 115 -10.90 -15.37 1.79
CA LYS A 115 -12.07 -16.08 1.27
C LYS A 115 -11.72 -17.52 0.86
N GLY A 116 -10.49 -17.76 0.39
CA GLY A 116 -10.02 -19.07 -0.06
C GLY A 116 -10.69 -19.59 -1.34
N SER A 117 -11.33 -18.71 -2.11
CA SER A 117 -11.99 -19.03 -3.39
C SER A 117 -12.09 -17.79 -4.28
N SER A 118 -12.27 -18.00 -5.59
CA SER A 118 -12.41 -16.91 -6.56
C SER A 118 -13.52 -15.92 -6.18
N LEU A 119 -13.29 -14.64 -6.46
CA LEU A 119 -14.24 -13.57 -6.16
C LEU A 119 -15.41 -13.61 -7.15
N VAL A 120 -16.62 -13.47 -6.60
CA VAL A 120 -17.86 -13.29 -7.38
C VAL A 120 -18.30 -11.83 -7.30
N HIS A 121 -19.25 -11.43 -8.14
CA HIS A 121 -19.75 -10.05 -8.21
C HIS A 121 -20.10 -9.45 -6.82
N GLU A 122 -20.76 -10.23 -5.96
CA GLU A 122 -21.13 -9.79 -4.61
C GLU A 122 -19.91 -9.42 -3.74
N ASP A 123 -18.77 -10.11 -3.90
CA ASP A 123 -17.55 -9.78 -3.15
C ASP A 123 -16.98 -8.43 -3.59
N PHE A 124 -16.99 -8.15 -4.89
CA PHE A 124 -16.56 -6.84 -5.40
C PHE A 124 -17.48 -5.73 -4.92
N ILE A 125 -18.80 -5.95 -4.90
CA ILE A 125 -19.74 -4.99 -4.33
C ILE A 125 -19.42 -4.72 -2.85
N ARG A 126 -19.12 -5.76 -2.06
CA ARG A 126 -18.70 -5.59 -0.66
C ARG A 126 -17.40 -4.80 -0.54
N LEU A 127 -16.39 -5.12 -1.34
CA LEU A 127 -15.10 -4.42 -1.34
C LEU A 127 -15.24 -2.92 -1.67
N LEU A 128 -16.08 -2.59 -2.65
CA LEU A 128 -16.19 -1.23 -3.19
C LEU A 128 -17.17 -0.36 -2.41
N TYR A 129 -18.20 -0.95 -1.80
CA TYR A 129 -19.24 -0.21 -1.08
C TYR A 129 -19.25 -0.47 0.44
N GLY A 130 -18.41 -1.38 0.94
CA GLY A 130 -18.27 -1.70 2.37
C GLY A 130 -17.45 -0.68 3.18
N GLY A 131 -17.00 0.41 2.55
CA GLY A 131 -16.29 1.52 3.22
C GLY A 131 -14.94 1.13 3.82
N LEU A 132 -14.32 0.05 3.34
CA LEU A 132 -12.97 -0.34 3.78
C LEU A 132 -11.94 0.69 3.34
N ASP A 133 -12.10 1.28 2.15
CA ASP A 133 -11.26 2.36 1.62
C ASP A 133 -11.17 3.55 2.59
N GLU A 134 -12.30 4.11 3.00
CA GLU A 134 -12.31 5.25 3.93
C GLU A 134 -11.79 4.86 5.32
N ARG A 135 -12.08 3.64 5.79
CA ARG A 135 -11.54 3.13 7.06
C ARG A 135 -10.03 3.00 7.03
N VAL A 136 -9.45 2.53 5.93
CA VAL A 136 -7.99 2.41 5.77
C VAL A 136 -7.37 3.80 5.60
N MET A 137 -7.94 4.65 4.77
CA MET A 137 -7.43 6.01 4.53
C MET A 137 -7.44 6.86 5.80
N ARG A 138 -8.50 6.77 6.63
CA ARG A 138 -8.65 7.57 7.84
C ARG A 138 -8.12 6.91 9.10
N GLY A 139 -8.36 5.60 9.23
CA GLY A 139 -8.05 4.83 10.42
C GLY A 139 -6.63 4.29 10.43
N LEU A 140 -5.99 4.10 9.28
CA LEU A 140 -4.64 3.53 9.17
C LEU A 140 -4.53 2.25 9.99
N ASP A 141 -3.65 2.17 10.99
CA ASP A 141 -3.48 0.98 11.83
C ASP A 141 -4.70 0.66 12.72
N GLN A 142 -5.72 1.52 12.75
CA GLN A 142 -6.99 1.32 13.44
C GLN A 142 -8.16 1.01 12.50
N PHE A 143 -7.92 0.77 11.21
CA PHE A 143 -8.97 0.56 10.19
C PHE A 143 -10.01 -0.53 10.55
N ASP A 144 -9.60 -1.56 11.29
CA ASP A 144 -10.40 -2.70 11.71
C ASP A 144 -11.33 -2.40 12.89
N THR A 145 -11.01 -1.37 13.66
CA THR A 145 -11.78 -0.95 14.85
C THR A 145 -12.50 0.38 14.64
N LEU A 146 -12.12 1.15 13.62
CA LEU A 146 -12.72 2.44 13.30
C LEU A 146 -14.14 2.26 12.78
N THR A 147 -15.11 2.67 13.59
CA THR A 147 -16.51 2.75 13.20
C THR A 147 -16.83 4.16 12.70
N ASN A 148 -17.45 4.26 11.53
CA ASN A 148 -17.84 5.53 10.88
C ASN A 148 -16.66 6.49 10.66
N PRO A 149 -15.70 6.15 9.79
CA PRO A 149 -14.60 7.08 9.45
C PRO A 149 -15.17 8.41 8.94
N GLN A 150 -14.46 9.51 9.21
CA GLN A 150 -14.78 10.79 8.59
C GLN A 150 -14.68 10.64 7.07
N GLU A 151 -15.73 11.01 6.34
CA GLU A 151 -15.71 10.92 4.88
C GLU A 151 -14.49 11.65 4.29
N VAL A 152 -13.86 11.01 3.30
CA VAL A 152 -12.85 11.64 2.46
C VAL A 152 -13.53 12.61 1.49
N THR A 153 -12.98 13.81 1.37
CA THR A 153 -13.57 14.91 0.59
C THR A 153 -12.69 15.25 -0.61
N ALA A 154 -13.18 16.10 -1.53
CA ALA A 154 -12.33 16.66 -2.58
C ALA A 154 -11.08 17.35 -2.02
N GLU A 155 -11.21 18.07 -0.88
CA GLU A 155 -10.09 18.69 -0.19
C GLU A 155 -9.05 17.67 0.28
N TYR A 156 -9.48 16.48 0.74
CA TYR A 156 -8.58 15.41 1.12
C TYR A 156 -7.68 15.00 -0.06
N PHE A 157 -8.27 14.78 -1.24
CA PHE A 157 -7.51 14.44 -2.44
C PHE A 157 -6.65 15.59 -2.96
N LEU A 158 -7.08 16.84 -2.81
CA LEU A 158 -6.25 18.01 -3.13
C LEU A 158 -5.03 18.13 -2.19
N LYS A 159 -5.16 17.73 -0.92
CA LYS A 159 -4.03 17.63 0.01
C LYS A 159 -3.08 16.51 -0.40
N LEU A 160 -3.60 15.32 -0.74
CA LEU A 160 -2.80 14.21 -1.28
C LEU A 160 -2.03 14.63 -2.54
N LYS A 161 -2.67 15.31 -3.48
CA LYS A 161 -2.01 15.80 -4.71
C LYS A 161 -0.83 16.72 -4.42
N LYS A 162 -0.92 17.55 -3.39
CA LYS A 162 0.14 18.49 -2.97
C LYS A 162 1.21 17.85 -2.08
N MET A 163 1.10 16.56 -1.80
CA MET A 163 1.98 15.86 -0.87
C MET A 163 3.43 15.87 -1.38
N ASN A 164 4.36 16.09 -0.46
CA ASN A 164 5.79 16.09 -0.72
C ASN A 164 6.56 15.33 0.35
N TRP A 165 7.83 15.05 0.08
CA TRP A 165 8.76 14.59 1.13
C TRP A 165 9.20 15.78 1.96
N LYS A 166 9.16 15.67 3.30
CA LYS A 166 9.73 16.70 4.19
C LYS A 166 11.17 17.03 3.82
N ASP A 167 11.98 16.00 3.58
CA ASP A 167 13.35 16.16 3.11
C ASP A 167 13.88 14.89 2.39
N LYS A 168 15.13 14.98 1.93
CA LYS A 168 15.82 13.89 1.24
C LYS A 168 16.09 12.68 2.15
N LYS A 169 16.18 12.86 3.48
CA LYS A 169 16.39 11.76 4.43
C LYS A 169 15.14 10.91 4.54
N VAL A 170 13.94 11.51 4.63
CA VAL A 170 12.67 10.76 4.63
C VAL A 170 12.52 9.96 3.33
N LYS A 171 12.78 10.60 2.17
CA LYS A 171 12.75 9.90 0.88
C LYS A 171 13.75 8.73 0.82
N LYS A 172 14.92 8.90 1.43
CA LYS A 172 15.95 7.85 1.51
C LYS A 172 15.52 6.71 2.43
N LEU A 173 14.90 7.00 3.56
CA LEU A 173 14.34 6.00 4.47
C LEU A 173 13.30 5.15 3.75
N HIS A 174 12.34 5.77 3.05
CA HIS A 174 11.36 5.06 2.23
C HIS A 174 12.03 4.12 1.21
N GLY A 175 13.04 4.63 0.48
CA GLY A 175 13.78 3.82 -0.49
C GLY A 175 14.47 2.60 0.13
N LYS A 176 15.08 2.75 1.32
CA LYS A 176 15.76 1.66 2.01
C LYS A 176 14.81 0.65 2.66
N LEU A 177 13.68 1.09 3.21
CA LEU A 177 12.65 0.18 3.73
C LEU A 177 12.05 -0.66 2.60
N HIS A 178 11.80 -0.04 1.44
CA HIS A 178 11.34 -0.73 0.25
C HIS A 178 12.39 -1.71 -0.29
N GLU A 179 13.66 -1.33 -0.32
CA GLU A 179 14.79 -2.20 -0.68
C GLU A 179 14.84 -3.43 0.25
N LEU A 180 14.78 -3.23 1.57
CA LEU A 180 14.77 -4.32 2.54
C LEU A 180 13.61 -5.31 2.30
N ASN A 181 12.39 -4.80 2.09
CA ASN A 181 11.22 -5.64 1.81
C ASN A 181 11.41 -6.47 0.53
N CYS A 182 11.85 -5.83 -0.55
CA CYS A 182 12.10 -6.50 -1.82
C CYS A 182 13.18 -7.57 -1.69
N ASP A 183 14.33 -7.22 -1.11
CA ASP A 183 15.47 -8.13 -1.02
C ASP A 183 15.13 -9.32 -0.13
N LYS A 184 14.39 -9.11 0.97
CA LYS A 184 13.95 -10.21 1.83
C LYS A 184 12.95 -11.12 1.12
N PHE A 185 12.00 -10.57 0.37
CA PHE A 185 11.10 -11.37 -0.45
C PHE A 185 11.85 -12.22 -1.48
N ILE A 186 12.84 -11.64 -2.17
CA ILE A 186 13.68 -12.37 -3.14
C ILE A 186 14.50 -13.46 -2.44
N GLU A 187 15.07 -13.15 -1.27
CA GLU A 187 15.82 -14.13 -0.48
C GLU A 187 14.93 -15.31 -0.08
N GLU A 188 13.72 -15.07 0.38
CA GLU A 188 12.83 -16.11 0.88
C GLU A 188 12.25 -16.96 -0.26
N HIS A 189 11.68 -16.31 -1.27
CA HIS A 189 10.86 -16.97 -2.30
C HIS A 189 11.60 -17.24 -3.61
N LYS A 190 12.86 -16.79 -3.71
CA LYS A 190 13.73 -16.96 -4.89
C LYS A 190 13.09 -16.49 -6.20
N THR A 191 12.23 -15.48 -6.12
CA THR A 191 11.49 -14.90 -7.24
C THR A 191 11.52 -13.38 -7.20
N VAL A 192 11.42 -12.75 -8.37
CA VAL A 192 11.38 -11.30 -8.53
C VAL A 192 10.16 -10.96 -9.37
N ASP A 193 9.29 -10.09 -8.85
CA ASP A 193 8.22 -9.48 -9.64
C ASP A 193 8.22 -7.97 -9.44
N THR A 194 8.60 -7.24 -10.48
CA THR A 194 8.73 -5.78 -10.43
C THR A 194 7.39 -5.07 -10.37
N LYS A 195 6.30 -5.70 -10.85
CA LYS A 195 4.96 -5.12 -10.78
C LYS A 195 4.41 -5.27 -9.36
N PHE A 196 4.63 -6.42 -8.73
CA PHE A 196 4.24 -6.67 -7.34
C PHE A 196 4.92 -5.66 -6.41
N THR A 197 6.25 -5.57 -6.46
CA THR A 197 7.00 -4.65 -5.60
C THR A 197 6.65 -3.18 -5.87
N ALA A 198 6.44 -2.80 -7.13
CA ALA A 198 5.97 -1.45 -7.45
C ALA A 198 4.56 -1.16 -6.90
N THR A 199 3.66 -2.15 -6.94
CA THR A 199 2.28 -2.03 -6.41
C THR A 199 2.31 -1.86 -4.89
N GLU A 200 3.07 -2.70 -4.18
CA GLU A 200 3.24 -2.57 -2.73
C GLU A 200 3.87 -1.24 -2.34
N GLY A 201 4.95 -0.85 -3.03
CA GLY A 201 5.63 0.43 -2.77
C GLY A 201 4.71 1.63 -2.99
N ALA A 202 3.88 1.59 -4.04
CA ALA A 202 2.88 2.64 -4.30
C ALA A 202 1.80 2.68 -3.22
N PHE A 203 1.32 1.52 -2.76
CA PHE A 203 0.30 1.45 -1.71
C PHE A 203 0.84 1.93 -0.35
N ILE A 204 2.06 1.52 0.03
CA ILE A 204 2.72 1.99 1.26
C ILE A 204 2.94 3.52 1.20
N LEU A 205 3.37 4.06 0.06
CA LEU A 205 3.49 5.50 -0.14
C LEU A 205 2.13 6.21 0.02
N PHE A 206 1.07 5.64 -0.53
CA PHE A 206 -0.28 6.17 -0.40
C PHE A 206 -0.75 6.20 1.07
N LEU A 207 -0.49 5.13 1.84
CA LEU A 207 -0.81 5.07 3.27
C LEU A 207 -0.01 6.13 4.06
N ALA A 208 1.26 6.32 3.75
CA ALA A 208 2.08 7.36 4.40
C ALA A 208 1.54 8.76 4.09
N ALA A 209 1.12 9.00 2.84
CA ALA A 209 0.48 10.25 2.47
C ALA A 209 -0.87 10.46 3.21
N CYS A 210 -1.68 9.41 3.37
CA CYS A 210 -2.90 9.47 4.16
C CYS A 210 -2.61 9.83 5.62
N CYS A 211 -1.57 9.25 6.23
CA CYS A 211 -1.12 9.62 7.58
C CYS A 211 -0.78 11.10 7.69
N ALA A 212 0.00 11.64 6.75
CA ALA A 212 0.29 13.06 6.72
C ALA A 212 -0.98 13.93 6.56
N VAL A 213 -1.91 13.56 5.67
CA VAL A 213 -3.16 14.32 5.46
C VAL A 213 -4.08 14.28 6.69
N ASN A 214 -4.15 13.14 7.39
CA ASN A 214 -4.95 13.01 8.61
C ASN A 214 -4.44 13.91 9.75
N ASP A 215 -3.16 14.26 9.74
CA ASP A 215 -2.53 15.24 10.65
C ASP A 215 -2.50 16.67 10.07
N ASP A 216 -3.27 16.96 9.00
CA ASP A 216 -3.30 18.24 8.31
C ASP A 216 -1.93 18.71 7.76
N ARG A 217 -1.04 17.76 7.43
CA ARG A 217 0.26 18.02 6.82
C ARG A 217 0.23 17.81 5.31
N LEU A 218 1.16 18.49 4.63
CA LEU A 218 1.43 18.33 3.18
C LEU A 218 2.81 17.72 2.93
N GLU A 219 3.47 17.24 3.98
CA GLU A 219 4.80 16.65 3.91
C GLU A 219 4.83 15.34 4.70
N ILE A 220 5.32 14.29 4.05
CA ILE A 220 5.60 12.98 4.65
C ILE A 220 6.86 13.10 5.50
N VAL A 221 6.77 12.65 6.75
CA VAL A 221 7.86 12.52 7.71
C VAL A 221 8.15 11.05 8.00
N GLU A 222 9.20 10.76 8.77
CA GLU A 222 9.63 9.38 9.06
C GLU A 222 8.54 8.55 9.75
N PHE A 223 7.79 9.15 10.68
CA PHE A 223 6.69 8.49 11.38
C PHE A 223 5.60 7.98 10.44
N ASP A 224 5.26 8.74 9.39
CA ASP A 224 4.22 8.35 8.43
C ASP A 224 4.58 7.07 7.69
N LEU A 225 5.87 6.90 7.38
CA LEU A 225 6.37 5.68 6.75
C LEU A 225 6.21 4.49 7.68
N LEU A 226 6.55 4.64 8.97
CA LEU A 226 6.38 3.56 9.94
C LEU A 226 4.91 3.19 10.14
N MET A 227 4.03 4.20 10.20
CA MET A 227 2.59 3.99 10.28
C MET A 227 2.05 3.26 9.04
N ALA A 228 2.53 3.62 7.84
CA ALA A 228 2.15 2.96 6.60
C ALA A 228 2.53 1.48 6.58
N TYR A 229 3.76 1.14 6.98
CA TYR A 229 4.20 -0.26 7.09
C TYR A 229 3.36 -1.03 8.10
N LYS A 230 3.14 -0.49 9.30
CA LYS A 230 2.28 -1.13 10.32
C LYS A 230 0.86 -1.36 9.81
N THR A 231 0.28 -0.37 9.13
CA THR A 231 -1.05 -0.47 8.53
C THR A 231 -1.08 -1.57 7.46
N TYR A 232 -0.09 -1.57 6.57
CA TYR A 232 0.02 -2.56 5.51
C TYR A 232 0.13 -3.99 6.06
N PHE A 233 0.98 -4.19 7.07
CA PHE A 233 1.19 -5.50 7.70
C PHE A 233 -0.03 -5.97 8.47
N LYS A 234 -0.70 -5.05 9.15
CA LYS A 234 -1.97 -5.35 9.80
C LYS A 234 -3.04 -5.73 8.79
N LEU A 235 -3.13 -5.02 7.66
CA LEU A 235 -4.07 -5.35 6.57
C LEU A 235 -3.87 -6.77 6.07
N LEU A 236 -2.63 -7.17 5.78
CA LEU A 236 -2.31 -8.52 5.31
C LEU A 236 -2.64 -9.60 6.35
N ASN A 237 -2.57 -9.28 7.63
CA ASN A 237 -2.87 -10.21 8.74
C ASN A 237 -4.32 -10.12 9.25
N THR A 238 -5.18 -9.32 8.62
CA THR A 238 -6.57 -9.15 9.03
C THR A 238 -7.50 -9.80 8.03
N ASP A 239 -8.42 -10.65 8.52
CA ASP A 239 -9.51 -11.19 7.72
C ASP A 239 -10.52 -10.09 7.36
N ILE A 240 -10.23 -9.35 6.28
CA ILE A 240 -11.04 -8.22 5.83
C ILE A 240 -12.42 -8.65 5.32
N THR A 241 -12.64 -9.94 5.06
CA THR A 241 -13.97 -10.47 4.68
C THR A 241 -15.00 -10.30 5.80
N ARG A 242 -14.53 -10.15 7.05
CA ARG A 242 -15.38 -9.94 8.24
C ARG A 242 -15.66 -8.47 8.53
N LEU A 243 -15.02 -7.56 7.79
CA LEU A 243 -15.13 -6.12 8.03
C LEU A 243 -16.21 -5.46 7.18
N MET A 244 -16.84 -6.18 6.24
CA MET A 244 -17.75 -5.63 5.21
C MET A 244 -19.05 -6.42 5.10
#